data_AF-A0A510JGZ5-F1
#
_entry.id   AF-A0A510JGZ5-F1
#
_cell.length_a   1.000
_cell.length_b   1.000
_cell.length_c   1.000
_cell.angle_alpha   90.00
_cell.angle_beta   90.00
_cell.angle_gamma   90.00
#
_symmetry.space_group_name_H-M   'P 1'
#
loop_
_entity.id
_entity.type
_entity.pdbx_description
1 polymer ?
#
loop_
_entity_poly.entity_id
_entity_poly.type
_entity_poly.pdbx_seq_one_letter_code
_entity_poly.pdbx_strand_id
1 'polypeptide(L)'
;MDFKDLQKELFERKFNVLEYFMWMFRILGVFIWENKLWVTGFVLSNILIGIMPANFVKKYWFMSTVLVYYGRIFIFISYAKVLHRIESTENEYKFTNLIVKYLKLLLVLIFSVPLLLVLIKQLKFVTKIITKNQILNGQIIGMVFVVLSLIFIPYFTQIYAGRNMKMWQSLKYNFMLARKSRLRVAIPIIILTVLNNLLLMMNYYHNNFGQLYARNIVTSFVIVISSIFQVVIVIMYVVVFLNVEYDYLKSHRKDTEKMIENEI
;
A
#
# COMPACT_ATOMS: atom_id res chain seq x y z
N MET A 1 -11.35 21.10 7.63
CA MET A 1 -10.53 20.37 8.62
C MET A 1 -9.12 20.91 8.50
N ASP A 2 -8.54 21.40 9.59
CA ASP A 2 -7.16 21.89 9.57
C ASP A 2 -6.21 20.72 9.80
N PHE A 3 -5.39 20.38 8.80
CA PHE A 3 -4.40 19.31 8.92
C PHE A 3 -3.15 19.76 9.69
N LYS A 4 -3.01 21.05 10.02
CA LYS A 4 -1.93 21.56 10.87
C LYS A 4 -1.97 20.94 12.27
N ASP A 5 -3.15 20.76 12.84
CA ASP A 5 -3.31 20.10 14.14
C ASP A 5 -2.84 18.65 14.08
N LEU A 6 -3.19 17.92 13.01
CA LEU A 6 -2.72 16.54 12.78
C LEU A 6 -1.19 16.51 12.64
N GLN A 7 -0.62 17.39 11.82
CA GLN A 7 0.82 17.43 11.58
C GLN A 7 1.59 17.68 12.88
N LYS A 8 1.11 18.63 13.69
CA LYS A 8 1.67 18.94 15.01
C LYS A 8 1.59 17.74 15.95
N GLU A 9 0.41 17.10 16.06
CA GLU A 9 0.24 15.93 16.90
C GLU A 9 1.15 14.76 16.48
N LEU A 10 1.27 14.51 15.16
CA LEU A 10 2.15 13.47 14.61
C LEU A 10 3.62 13.72 14.94
N PHE A 11 4.03 14.99 15.08
CA PHE A 11 5.40 15.38 15.39
C PHE A 11 5.71 15.35 16.89
N GLU A 12 4.73 15.69 17.72
CA GLU A 12 4.91 15.82 19.17
C GLU A 12 4.92 14.46 19.86
N ARG A 13 4.00 13.55 19.50
CA ARG A 13 3.77 12.29 20.20
C ARG A 13 3.64 11.08 19.28
N LYS A 14 3.85 9.89 19.85
CA LYS A 14 3.61 8.61 19.18
C LYS A 14 2.14 8.25 19.30
N PHE A 15 1.52 7.95 18.17
CA PHE A 15 0.11 7.56 18.17
C PHE A 15 -0.07 6.11 18.60
N ASN A 16 -1.15 5.86 19.33
CA ASN A 16 -1.66 4.51 19.56
C ASN A 16 -2.53 4.05 18.37
N VAL A 17 -2.92 2.77 18.38
CA VAL A 17 -3.71 2.19 17.29
C VAL A 17 -5.04 2.94 17.08
N LEU A 18 -5.76 3.27 18.16
CA LEU A 18 -7.05 3.96 18.06
C LEU A 18 -6.93 5.36 17.45
N GLU A 19 -5.90 6.11 17.83
CA GLU A 19 -5.61 7.44 17.26
C GLU A 19 -5.33 7.37 15.76
N TYR A 20 -4.59 6.35 15.30
CA TYR A 20 -4.39 6.11 13.87
C TYR A 20 -5.70 5.90 13.13
N PHE A 21 -6.61 5.06 13.67
CA PHE A 21 -7.91 4.82 13.04
C PHE A 21 -8.79 6.08 13.04
N MET A 22 -8.83 6.83 14.15
CA MET A 22 -9.61 8.07 14.24
C MET A 22 -9.17 9.08 13.17
N TRP A 23 -7.87 9.35 13.07
CA TRP A 23 -7.34 10.29 12.08
C TRP A 23 -7.50 9.76 10.65
N MET A 24 -7.33 8.46 10.43
CA MET A 24 -7.58 7.83 9.13
C MET A 24 -9.01 8.09 8.64
N PHE A 25 -10.04 7.88 9.48
CA PHE A 25 -11.43 8.11 9.07
C PHE A 25 -11.74 9.58 8.80
N ARG A 26 -11.14 10.50 9.57
CA ARG A 26 -11.28 11.95 9.32
C ARG A 26 -10.66 12.35 7.98
N ILE A 27 -9.46 11.85 7.67
CA ILE A 27 -8.79 12.10 6.38
C ILE A 27 -9.58 11.47 5.23
N LEU A 28 -10.18 10.30 5.42
CA LEU A 28 -10.95 9.61 4.38
C LEU A 28 -12.08 10.49 3.83
N GLY A 29 -12.87 11.12 4.71
CA GLY A 29 -13.97 11.99 4.29
C GLY A 29 -13.49 13.16 3.43
N VAL A 30 -12.42 13.82 3.86
CA VAL A 30 -11.80 14.94 3.12
C VAL A 30 -11.22 14.46 1.79
N PHE A 31 -10.50 13.35 1.80
CA PHE A 31 -9.87 12.80 0.60
C PHE A 31 -10.88 12.42 -0.47
N ILE A 32 -11.99 11.75 -0.09
CA ILE A 32 -13.06 11.37 -1.02
C ILE A 32 -13.72 12.63 -1.60
N TRP A 33 -13.97 13.64 -0.77
CA TRP A 33 -14.59 14.89 -1.22
C TRP A 33 -13.73 15.64 -2.24
N GLU A 34 -12.46 15.87 -1.90
CA GLU A 34 -11.51 16.60 -2.75
C GLU A 34 -11.14 15.82 -4.03
N ASN A 35 -11.22 14.49 -4.00
CA ASN A 35 -10.82 13.62 -5.10
C ASN A 35 -11.99 12.82 -5.69
N LYS A 36 -13.22 13.34 -5.61
CA LYS A 36 -14.46 12.62 -5.96
C LYS A 36 -14.38 11.92 -7.32
N LEU A 37 -13.94 12.62 -8.37
CA LEU A 37 -13.84 12.03 -9.71
C LEU A 37 -12.80 10.90 -9.78
N TRP A 38 -11.65 11.10 -9.13
CA TRP A 38 -10.56 10.12 -9.11
C TRP A 38 -10.98 8.85 -8.36
N VAL A 39 -11.62 9.01 -7.18
CA VAL A 39 -12.13 7.90 -6.37
C VAL A 39 -13.27 7.18 -7.10
N THR A 40 -14.17 7.92 -7.76
CA THR A 40 -15.27 7.33 -8.54
C THR A 40 -14.74 6.49 -9.70
N GLY A 41 -13.76 7.00 -10.46
CA GLY A 41 -13.13 6.25 -11.54
C GLY A 41 -12.44 4.97 -11.06
N PHE A 42 -11.79 5.02 -9.90
CA PHE A 42 -11.19 3.86 -9.25
C PHE A 42 -12.22 2.80 -8.85
N VAL A 43 -13.30 3.20 -8.18
CA VAL A 43 -14.39 2.30 -7.78
C VAL A 43 -15.04 1.66 -9.01
N LEU A 44 -15.36 2.45 -10.02
CA LEU A 44 -15.96 1.95 -11.27
C LEU A 44 -15.05 0.96 -11.98
N SER A 45 -13.75 1.25 -12.06
CA SER A 45 -12.77 0.35 -12.65
C SER A 45 -12.72 -1.00 -11.93
N ASN A 46 -12.74 -1.00 -10.60
CA ASN A 46 -12.77 -2.24 -9.82
C ASN A 46 -14.07 -3.02 -10.00
N ILE A 47 -15.23 -2.33 -10.03
CA ILE A 47 -16.53 -2.96 -10.30
C ILE A 47 -16.50 -3.65 -11.67
N LEU A 48 -16.04 -2.95 -12.70
CA LEU A 48 -15.92 -3.48 -14.05
C LEU A 48 -15.05 -4.74 -14.08
N ILE A 49 -13.87 -4.70 -13.44
CA ILE A 49 -13.00 -5.88 -13.34
C ILE A 49 -13.73 -7.05 -12.67
N GLY A 50 -14.44 -6.81 -11.56
CA GLY A 50 -15.01 -7.90 -10.78
C GLY A 50 -16.28 -8.52 -11.35
N ILE A 51 -17.04 -7.82 -12.20
CA ILE A 51 -18.20 -8.38 -12.89
C ILE A 51 -17.87 -8.95 -14.28
N MET A 52 -16.67 -8.67 -14.81
CA MET A 52 -16.25 -9.15 -16.12
C MET A 52 -16.20 -10.69 -16.16
N PRO A 53 -16.85 -11.34 -17.13
CA PRO A 53 -16.75 -12.80 -17.29
C PRO A 53 -15.31 -13.23 -17.60
N ALA A 54 -14.88 -14.37 -17.08
CA ALA A 54 -13.53 -14.91 -17.33
C ALA A 54 -13.20 -15.04 -18.83
N ASN A 55 -14.20 -15.41 -19.65
CA ASN A 55 -14.04 -15.50 -21.11
C ASN A 55 -13.80 -14.13 -21.74
N PHE A 56 -14.44 -13.07 -21.21
CA PHE A 56 -14.20 -11.70 -21.64
C PHE A 56 -12.80 -11.24 -21.23
N VAL A 57 -12.38 -11.52 -19.99
CA VAL A 57 -11.02 -11.23 -19.52
C VAL A 57 -9.97 -11.92 -20.38
N LYS A 58 -10.19 -13.18 -20.77
CA LYS A 58 -9.27 -13.92 -21.65
C LYS A 58 -9.23 -13.35 -23.07
N LYS A 59 -10.39 -12.98 -23.63
CA LYS A 59 -10.51 -12.41 -24.97
C LYS A 59 -9.93 -10.99 -25.04
N TYR A 60 -10.18 -10.17 -24.03
CA TYR A 60 -9.76 -8.78 -23.90
C TYR A 60 -8.76 -8.61 -22.75
N TRP A 61 -7.72 -9.45 -22.76
CA TRP A 61 -6.70 -9.48 -21.71
C TRP A 61 -5.99 -8.13 -21.55
N PHE A 62 -5.81 -7.40 -22.66
CA PHE A 62 -5.25 -6.05 -22.67
C PHE A 62 -6.11 -5.05 -21.87
N MET A 63 -7.43 -5.00 -22.11
CA MET A 63 -8.34 -4.09 -21.39
C MET A 63 -8.36 -4.38 -19.89
N SER A 64 -8.40 -5.67 -19.53
CA SER A 64 -8.36 -6.12 -18.14
C SER A 64 -7.05 -5.70 -17.46
N THR A 65 -5.94 -5.80 -18.18
CA THR A 65 -4.61 -5.39 -17.72
C THR A 65 -4.55 -3.87 -17.49
N VAL A 66 -5.07 -3.08 -18.42
CA VAL A 66 -5.13 -1.61 -18.31
C VAL A 66 -5.91 -1.18 -17.07
N LEU A 67 -7.07 -1.77 -16.80
CA LEU A 67 -7.89 -1.44 -15.62
C LEU A 67 -7.15 -1.77 -14.30
N VAL A 68 -6.45 -2.91 -14.25
CA VAL A 68 -5.63 -3.28 -13.07
C VAL A 68 -4.49 -2.27 -12.86
N TYR A 69 -3.79 -1.87 -13.92
CA TYR A 69 -2.73 -0.87 -13.81
C TYR A 69 -3.27 0.51 -13.43
N TYR A 70 -4.44 0.89 -13.92
CA TYR A 70 -5.11 2.12 -13.48
C TYR A 70 -5.34 2.12 -11.96
N GLY A 71 -5.85 1.01 -11.40
CA GLY A 71 -6.01 0.87 -9.95
C GLY A 71 -4.68 0.98 -9.18
N ARG A 72 -3.61 0.38 -9.70
CA ARG A 72 -2.26 0.47 -9.10
C ARG A 72 -1.70 1.89 -9.13
N ILE A 73 -1.87 2.60 -10.26
CA ILE A 73 -1.48 4.00 -10.42
C ILE A 73 -2.27 4.88 -9.44
N PHE A 74 -3.59 4.67 -9.36
CA PHE A 74 -4.46 5.37 -8.43
C PHE A 74 -3.93 5.28 -7.00
N ILE A 75 -3.62 4.06 -6.53
CA ILE A 75 -3.09 3.81 -5.19
C ILE A 75 -1.73 4.51 -4.99
N PHE A 76 -0.81 4.39 -5.96
CA PHE A 76 0.51 5.01 -5.87
C PHE A 76 0.43 6.55 -5.74
N ILE A 77 -0.42 7.17 -6.55
CA ILE A 77 -0.62 8.63 -6.55
C ILE A 77 -1.33 9.08 -5.26
N SER A 78 -2.23 8.25 -4.75
CA SER A 78 -2.97 8.55 -3.51
C SER A 78 -2.03 8.67 -2.30
N TYR A 79 -0.95 7.88 -2.23
CA TYR A 79 0.08 8.05 -1.18
C TYR A 79 0.64 9.47 -1.15
N ALA A 80 1.07 9.99 -2.31
CA ALA A 80 1.62 11.34 -2.40
C ALA A 80 0.55 12.40 -2.11
N LYS A 81 -0.66 12.26 -2.67
CA LYS A 81 -1.75 13.23 -2.44
C LYS A 81 -2.10 13.34 -0.96
N VAL A 82 -2.30 12.22 -0.27
CA VAL A 82 -2.61 12.22 1.17
C VAL A 82 -1.46 12.82 1.96
N LEU A 83 -0.22 12.46 1.63
CA LEU A 83 0.96 12.98 2.34
C LEU A 83 1.08 14.50 2.22
N HIS A 84 1.04 15.05 1.00
CA HIS A 84 1.18 16.48 0.78
C HIS A 84 0.00 17.26 1.33
N ARG A 85 -1.20 16.65 1.35
CA ARG A 85 -2.38 17.25 1.96
C ARG A 85 -2.25 17.36 3.49
N ILE A 86 -1.68 16.35 4.15
CA ILE A 86 -1.42 16.40 5.60
C ILE A 86 -0.37 17.45 5.94
N GLU A 87 0.68 17.58 5.12
CA GLU A 87 1.77 18.53 5.36
C GLU A 87 1.52 19.94 4.82
N SER A 88 0.38 20.18 4.16
CA SER A 88 0.08 21.44 3.46
C SER A 88 1.15 21.84 2.44
N THR A 89 1.73 20.85 1.74
CA THR A 89 2.77 21.01 0.71
C THR A 89 2.28 20.65 -0.68
N GLU A 90 1.00 20.87 -0.98
CA GLU A 90 0.39 20.49 -2.26
C GLU A 90 1.01 21.20 -3.47
N ASN A 91 1.68 22.34 -3.27
CA ASN A 91 2.39 23.06 -4.33
C ASN A 91 3.70 22.39 -4.76
N GLU A 92 4.31 21.56 -3.90
CA GLU A 92 5.52 20.80 -4.24
C GLU A 92 5.21 19.56 -5.08
N TYR A 93 3.96 19.10 -5.01
CA TYR A 93 3.45 17.97 -5.74
C TYR A 93 3.33 18.28 -7.24
N LYS A 94 3.97 17.46 -8.08
CA LYS A 94 3.79 17.49 -9.54
C LYS A 94 3.33 16.12 -10.04
N PHE A 95 2.12 16.06 -10.58
CA PHE A 95 1.50 14.83 -11.09
C PHE A 95 2.37 14.12 -12.14
N THR A 96 2.96 14.88 -13.08
CA THR A 96 3.86 14.36 -14.12
C THR A 96 5.07 13.65 -13.52
N ASN A 97 5.68 14.23 -12.49
CA ASN A 97 6.84 13.63 -11.80
C ASN A 97 6.48 12.29 -11.13
N LEU A 98 5.25 12.18 -10.59
CA LEU A 98 4.78 10.93 -9.98
C LEU A 98 4.53 9.83 -11.00
N ILE A 99 3.95 10.17 -12.16
CA ILE A 99 3.80 9.20 -13.25
C ILE A 99 5.18 8.67 -13.66
N VAL A 100 6.18 9.55 -13.82
CA VAL A 100 7.55 9.14 -14.18
C VAL A 100 8.16 8.24 -13.09
N LYS A 101 7.98 8.57 -11.81
CA LYS A 101 8.41 7.70 -10.69
C LYS A 101 7.74 6.33 -10.75
N TYR A 102 6.43 6.30 -10.97
CA TYR A 102 5.68 5.06 -11.07
C TYR A 102 6.13 4.19 -12.24
N LEU A 103 6.38 4.79 -13.41
CA LEU A 103 6.91 4.09 -14.59
C LEU A 103 8.30 3.50 -14.30
N LYS A 104 9.18 4.24 -13.62
CA LYS A 104 10.49 3.71 -13.18
C LYS A 104 10.34 2.52 -12.24
N LEU A 105 9.41 2.59 -11.28
CA LEU A 105 9.11 1.49 -10.38
C LEU A 105 8.59 0.25 -11.14
N LEU A 106 7.68 0.44 -12.09
CA LEU A 106 7.17 -0.62 -12.95
C LEU A 106 8.28 -1.29 -13.76
N LEU A 107 9.18 -0.50 -14.33
CA LEU A 107 10.31 -1.01 -15.09
C LEU A 107 11.18 -1.92 -14.21
N VAL A 108 11.53 -1.48 -13.00
CA VAL A 108 12.28 -2.32 -12.04
C VAL A 108 11.52 -3.60 -11.70
N LEU A 109 10.20 -3.52 -11.49
CA LEU A 109 9.38 -4.71 -11.21
C LEU A 109 9.42 -5.70 -12.37
N ILE A 110 9.23 -5.25 -13.61
CA ILE A 110 9.26 -6.08 -14.81
C ILE A 110 10.62 -6.79 -14.95
N PHE A 111 11.74 -6.11 -14.69
CA PHE A 111 13.07 -6.72 -14.74
C PHE A 111 13.37 -7.63 -13.54
N SER A 112 12.75 -7.40 -12.38
CA SER A 112 12.92 -8.25 -11.20
C SER A 112 12.15 -9.57 -11.26
N VAL A 113 11.03 -9.64 -11.98
CA VAL A 113 10.16 -10.83 -12.07
C VAL A 113 10.87 -12.03 -12.69
N PRO A 114 11.60 -11.92 -13.83
CA PRO A 114 12.41 -13.02 -14.37
C PRO A 114 13.43 -13.54 -13.36
N LEU A 115 14.07 -12.64 -12.62
CA LEU A 115 15.06 -12.98 -11.60
C LEU A 115 14.41 -13.77 -10.44
N LEU A 116 13.23 -13.33 -9.98
CA LEU A 116 12.42 -14.06 -9.00
C LEU A 116 11.96 -15.42 -9.51
N LEU A 117 11.56 -15.54 -10.79
CA LEU A 117 11.17 -16.82 -11.39
C LEU A 117 12.34 -17.80 -11.46
N VAL A 118 13.54 -17.32 -11.78
CA VAL A 118 14.78 -18.12 -11.74
C VAL A 118 15.09 -18.56 -10.31
N LEU A 119 15.02 -17.65 -9.33
CA LEU A 119 15.21 -17.98 -7.92
C LEU A 119 14.18 -18.99 -7.41
N ILE A 120 12.90 -18.86 -7.77
CA ILE A 120 11.85 -19.83 -7.42
C ILE A 120 12.16 -21.20 -8.04
N LYS A 121 12.62 -21.26 -9.29
CA LYS A 121 13.01 -22.53 -9.93
C LYS A 121 14.21 -23.16 -9.22
N GLN A 122 15.23 -22.37 -8.86
CA GLN A 122 16.39 -22.84 -8.10
C GLN A 122 16.01 -23.30 -6.69
N LEU A 123 15.15 -22.56 -5.99
CA LEU A 123 14.63 -22.93 -4.68
C LEU A 123 13.75 -24.19 -4.76
N LYS A 124 12.91 -24.34 -5.79
CA LYS A 124 12.16 -25.58 -6.06
C LYS A 124 13.08 -26.76 -6.33
N PHE A 125 14.20 -26.54 -7.00
CA PHE A 125 15.22 -27.56 -7.25
C PHE A 125 15.93 -27.98 -5.95
N VAL A 126 16.38 -27.01 -5.15
CA VAL A 126 17.01 -27.25 -3.84
C VAL A 126 16.04 -27.93 -2.86
N THR A 127 14.78 -27.48 -2.82
CA THR A 127 13.74 -28.13 -1.99
C THR A 127 13.38 -29.51 -2.51
N LYS A 128 13.34 -29.76 -3.83
CA LYS A 128 13.15 -31.12 -4.38
C LYS A 128 14.28 -32.08 -3.98
N ILE A 129 15.50 -31.58 -3.80
CA ILE A 129 16.64 -32.34 -3.25
C ILE A 129 16.45 -32.62 -1.75
N ILE A 130 15.90 -31.66 -0.99
CA ILE A 130 15.70 -31.78 0.47
C ILE A 130 14.44 -32.59 0.83
N THR A 131 13.36 -32.48 0.04
CA THR A 131 12.05 -33.09 0.32
C THR A 131 11.78 -34.28 -0.60
N LYS A 132 12.38 -35.42 -0.26
CA LYS A 132 11.85 -36.75 -0.61
C LYS A 132 10.55 -37.08 0.15
N ASN A 133 10.13 -36.22 1.09
CA ASN A 133 8.83 -36.29 1.77
C ASN A 133 7.92 -35.14 1.31
N GLN A 134 6.73 -35.52 0.84
CA GLN A 134 5.69 -34.66 0.31
C GLN A 134 5.13 -33.70 1.36
N ILE A 135 5.27 -32.38 1.17
CA ILE A 135 4.29 -31.38 1.61
C ILE A 135 4.23 -30.24 0.57
N LEU A 136 3.02 -29.71 0.36
CA LEU A 136 2.60 -28.64 -0.54
C LEU A 136 3.29 -27.27 -0.22
N ASN A 137 4.61 -27.19 -0.31
CA ASN A 137 5.44 -26.11 0.26
C ASN A 137 5.40 -24.75 -0.49
N GLY A 138 4.83 -24.68 -1.69
CA GLY A 138 4.86 -23.46 -2.51
C GLY A 138 4.03 -22.30 -1.94
N GLN A 139 2.91 -22.59 -1.28
CA GLN A 139 2.01 -21.58 -0.72
C GLN A 139 2.58 -20.95 0.57
N ILE A 140 3.24 -21.76 1.40
CA ILE A 140 3.88 -21.32 2.65
C ILE A 140 5.05 -20.37 2.35
N ILE A 141 5.89 -20.70 1.36
CA ILE A 141 7.02 -19.84 0.93
C ILE A 141 6.51 -18.49 0.43
N GLY A 142 5.41 -18.48 -0.34
CA GLY A 142 4.77 -17.24 -0.79
C GLY A 142 4.26 -16.37 0.35
N MET A 143 3.60 -16.96 1.35
CA MET A 143 3.13 -16.23 2.55
C MET A 143 4.30 -15.67 3.37
N VAL A 144 5.35 -16.45 3.60
CA VAL A 144 6.54 -16.00 4.33
C VAL A 144 7.21 -14.82 3.60
N PHE A 145 7.30 -14.87 2.28
CA PHE A 145 7.87 -13.77 1.49
C PHE A 145 7.02 -12.50 1.57
N VAL A 146 5.69 -12.62 1.52
CA VAL A 146 4.77 -11.48 1.72
C VAL A 146 4.95 -10.87 3.11
N VAL A 147 4.98 -11.69 4.17
CA VAL A 147 5.20 -11.23 5.56
C VAL A 147 6.55 -10.54 5.70
N LEU A 148 7.62 -11.10 5.11
CA LEU A 148 8.95 -10.48 5.11
C LEU A 148 8.94 -9.14 4.38
N SER A 149 8.32 -9.04 3.20
CA SER A 149 8.24 -7.76 2.46
C SER A 149 7.50 -6.66 3.24
N LEU A 150 6.42 -7.01 3.95
CA LEU A 150 5.68 -6.08 4.82
C LEU A 150 6.52 -5.60 6.00
N ILE A 151 7.44 -6.43 6.49
CA ILE A 151 8.33 -6.09 7.62
C ILE A 151 9.56 -5.28 7.16
N PHE A 152 10.13 -5.62 6.00
CA PHE A 152 11.40 -5.04 5.53
C PHE A 152 11.21 -3.75 4.71
N ILE A 153 10.10 -3.61 4.00
CA ILE A 153 9.84 -2.49 3.08
C ILE A 153 8.50 -1.77 3.38
N PRO A 154 8.14 -1.51 4.66
CA PRO A 154 6.83 -0.96 5.00
C PRO A 154 6.58 0.48 4.54
N TYR A 155 7.65 1.28 4.39
CA TYR A 155 7.56 2.73 4.15
C TYR A 155 8.01 3.17 2.76
N PHE A 156 8.58 2.25 1.98
CA PHE A 156 9.23 2.60 0.73
C PHE A 156 8.28 3.27 -0.26
N THR A 157 7.04 2.79 -0.39
CA THR A 157 6.09 3.37 -1.34
C THR A 157 5.71 4.80 -0.97
N GLN A 158 5.53 5.08 0.32
CA GLN A 158 5.18 6.38 0.88
C GLN A 158 6.35 7.35 0.69
N ILE A 159 7.57 6.93 1.00
CA ILE A 159 8.80 7.72 0.78
C ILE A 159 8.97 8.00 -0.72
N TYR A 160 8.93 6.96 -1.54
CA TYR A 160 9.23 7.09 -2.96
C TYR A 160 8.17 7.93 -3.69
N ALA A 161 6.89 7.80 -3.32
CA ALA A 161 5.82 8.62 -3.85
C ALA A 161 5.91 10.07 -3.31
N GLY A 162 5.88 10.26 -1.99
CA GLY A 162 5.70 11.57 -1.36
C GLY A 162 6.97 12.39 -1.15
N ARG A 163 8.17 11.81 -1.18
CA ARG A 163 9.43 12.55 -1.00
C ARG A 163 10.16 12.73 -2.32
N ASN A 164 10.87 13.84 -2.48
CA ASN A 164 11.72 14.08 -3.66
C ASN A 164 13.06 13.31 -3.58
N MET A 165 12.98 11.98 -3.45
CA MET A 165 14.14 11.09 -3.33
C MET A 165 14.24 10.14 -4.51
N LYS A 166 15.47 9.74 -4.87
CA LYS A 166 15.71 8.65 -5.84
C LYS A 166 15.32 7.30 -5.24
N MET A 167 15.13 6.28 -6.07
CA MET A 167 14.69 4.94 -5.65
C MET A 167 15.65 4.31 -4.62
N TRP A 168 16.96 4.36 -4.88
CA TRP A 168 17.97 3.84 -3.94
C TRP A 168 17.98 4.57 -2.60
N GLN A 169 17.86 5.91 -2.62
CA GLN A 169 17.77 6.73 -1.41
C GLN A 169 16.51 6.38 -0.61
N SER A 170 15.38 6.18 -1.30
CA SER A 170 14.11 5.81 -0.69
C SER A 170 14.17 4.43 -0.04
N LEU A 171 14.86 3.45 -0.67
CA LEU A 171 15.12 2.14 -0.07
C LEU A 171 16.00 2.24 1.17
N LYS A 172 17.11 2.99 1.08
CA LYS A 172 18.03 3.20 2.20
C LYS A 172 17.29 3.84 3.38
N TYR A 173 16.50 4.86 3.13
CA TYR A 173 15.73 5.57 4.15
C TYR A 173 14.63 4.69 4.75
N ASN A 174 13.93 3.90 3.94
CA ASN A 174 13.00 2.88 4.43
C ASN A 174 13.67 1.94 5.45
N PHE A 175 14.87 1.45 5.16
CA PHE A 175 15.58 0.56 6.09
C PHE A 175 15.97 1.26 7.40
N MET A 176 16.32 2.56 7.35
CA MET A 176 16.58 3.36 8.55
C MET A 176 15.33 3.47 9.43
N LEU A 177 14.18 3.82 8.83
CA LEU A 177 12.90 3.94 9.55
C LEU A 177 12.44 2.58 10.09
N ALA A 178 12.54 1.52 9.28
CA ALA A 178 12.10 0.16 9.64
C ALA A 178 12.95 -0.49 10.74
N ARG A 179 14.11 0.05 11.13
CA ARG A 179 14.95 -0.54 12.17
C ARG A 179 14.35 -0.42 13.58
N LYS A 180 13.66 0.69 13.90
CA LYS A 180 13.13 1.00 15.25
C LYS A 180 11.61 0.94 15.40
N SER A 181 10.85 0.73 14.31
CA SER A 181 9.40 1.00 14.28
C SER A 181 8.53 -0.13 13.69
N ARG A 182 9.08 -1.33 13.46
CA ARG A 182 8.45 -2.45 12.72
C ARG A 182 7.01 -2.76 13.15
N LEU A 183 6.76 -2.83 14.45
CA LEU A 183 5.45 -3.22 15.01
C LEU A 183 4.40 -2.11 14.91
N ARG A 184 4.81 -0.83 14.90
CA ARG A 184 3.88 0.31 14.83
C ARG A 184 3.13 0.37 13.49
N VAL A 185 3.73 -0.17 12.44
CA VAL A 185 3.12 -0.30 11.10
C VAL A 185 2.30 -1.55 10.97
N ALA A 186 2.85 -2.67 11.41
CA ALA A 186 2.30 -3.97 11.10
C ALA A 186 0.88 -4.12 11.67
N ILE A 187 0.64 -3.70 12.92
CA ILE A 187 -0.63 -3.96 13.61
C ILE A 187 -1.84 -3.29 12.91
N PRO A 188 -1.91 -1.95 12.76
CA PRO A 188 -3.10 -1.32 12.17
C PRO A 188 -3.34 -1.77 10.72
N ILE A 189 -2.27 -2.03 9.98
CA ILE A 189 -2.34 -2.43 8.57
C ILE A 189 -2.75 -3.89 8.41
N ILE A 190 -2.24 -4.78 9.26
CA ILE A 190 -2.66 -6.18 9.30
C ILE A 190 -4.16 -6.25 9.61
N ILE A 191 -4.65 -5.50 10.60
CA ILE A 191 -6.07 -5.45 10.95
C ILE A 191 -6.91 -5.06 9.72
N LEU A 192 -6.57 -3.95 9.05
CA LEU A 192 -7.28 -3.50 7.86
C LEU A 192 -7.20 -4.49 6.69
N THR A 193 -6.04 -5.10 6.49
CA THR A 193 -5.82 -6.06 5.40
C THR A 193 -6.62 -7.34 5.64
N VAL A 194 -6.68 -7.83 6.88
CA VAL A 194 -7.50 -8.98 7.27
C VAL A 194 -8.98 -8.67 7.05
N LEU A 195 -9.47 -7.51 7.52
CA LEU A 195 -10.86 -7.09 7.32
C LEU A 195 -11.24 -7.01 5.83
N ASN A 196 -10.38 -6.41 5.00
CA ASN A 196 -10.62 -6.33 3.56
C ASN A 196 -10.63 -7.71 2.89
N ASN A 197 -9.76 -8.63 3.29
CA ASN A 197 -9.75 -9.99 2.74
C ASN A 197 -10.95 -10.83 3.19
N LEU A 198 -11.40 -10.67 4.45
CA LEU A 198 -12.64 -11.31 4.93
C LEU A 198 -13.85 -10.83 4.14
N LEU A 199 -13.92 -9.55 3.83
CA LEU A 199 -14.97 -9.00 2.96
C LEU A 199 -14.91 -9.61 1.56
N LEU A 200 -13.72 -9.75 0.98
CA LEU A 200 -13.54 -10.37 -0.34
C LEU A 200 -13.87 -11.88 -0.34
N MET A 201 -13.78 -12.56 0.80
CA MET A 201 -14.26 -13.94 0.93
C MET A 201 -15.77 -14.08 0.67
N MET A 202 -16.56 -13.02 0.83
CA MET A 202 -17.97 -13.04 0.43
C MET A 202 -18.14 -13.29 -1.09
N ASN A 203 -17.17 -12.87 -1.90
CA ASN A 203 -17.13 -13.20 -3.33
C ASN A 203 -16.73 -14.66 -3.61
N TYR A 204 -16.22 -15.44 -2.66
CA TYR A 204 -16.02 -16.88 -2.90
C TYR A 204 -17.36 -17.63 -2.92
N TYR A 205 -18.40 -17.11 -2.28
CA TYR A 205 -19.77 -17.61 -2.40
C TYR A 205 -20.47 -17.18 -3.70
N HIS A 206 -19.76 -16.50 -4.61
CA HIS A 206 -20.23 -16.04 -5.94
C HIS A 206 -20.84 -17.17 -6.79
N ASN A 207 -20.39 -18.41 -6.64
CA ASN A 207 -20.91 -19.56 -7.38
C ASN A 207 -22.21 -20.14 -6.79
N ASN A 208 -22.61 -19.74 -5.58
CA ASN A 208 -23.81 -20.25 -4.93
C ASN A 208 -25.09 -19.50 -5.36
N PHE A 209 -24.94 -18.34 -6.01
CA PHE A 209 -26.07 -17.60 -6.56
C PHE A 209 -26.43 -18.16 -7.94
N GLY A 210 -27.56 -18.88 -8.01
CA GLY A 210 -28.08 -19.45 -9.27
C GLY A 210 -28.51 -18.40 -10.32
N GLN A 211 -28.65 -17.13 -9.93
CA GLN A 211 -29.06 -16.04 -10.81
C GLN A 211 -27.92 -15.02 -11.03
N LEU A 212 -27.56 -14.82 -12.30
CA LEU A 212 -26.44 -13.95 -12.72
C LEU A 212 -26.59 -12.49 -12.26
N TYR A 213 -27.82 -11.97 -12.20
CA TYR A 213 -28.11 -10.60 -11.78
C TYR A 213 -27.89 -10.38 -10.28
N ALA A 214 -28.46 -11.26 -9.43
CA ALA A 214 -28.25 -11.20 -7.98
C ALA A 214 -26.76 -11.29 -7.63
N ARG A 215 -26.05 -12.19 -8.31
CA ARG A 215 -24.59 -12.35 -8.19
C ARG A 215 -23.82 -11.07 -8.54
N ASN A 216 -24.17 -10.41 -9.64
CA ASN A 216 -23.47 -9.20 -10.06
C ASN A 216 -23.72 -8.05 -9.08
N ILE A 217 -24.94 -7.90 -8.56
CA ILE A 217 -25.29 -6.88 -7.55
C ILE A 217 -24.46 -7.06 -6.27
N VAL A 218 -24.43 -8.28 -5.73
CA VAL A 218 -23.64 -8.59 -4.51
C VAL A 218 -22.15 -8.34 -4.76
N THR A 219 -21.63 -8.81 -5.90
CA THR A 219 -20.22 -8.62 -6.27
C THR A 219 -19.87 -7.13 -6.38
N SER A 220 -20.71 -6.32 -7.04
CA SER A 220 -20.51 -4.88 -7.14
C SER A 220 -20.52 -4.21 -5.76
N PHE A 221 -21.46 -4.57 -4.88
CA PHE A 221 -21.53 -4.01 -3.53
C PHE A 221 -20.27 -4.31 -2.70
N VAL A 222 -19.81 -5.58 -2.70
CA VAL A 222 -18.58 -6.00 -2.01
C VAL A 222 -17.36 -5.25 -2.55
N ILE A 223 -17.28 -5.06 -3.88
CA ILE A 223 -16.16 -4.36 -4.52
C ILE A 223 -16.16 -2.86 -4.22
N VAL A 224 -17.33 -2.21 -4.13
CA VAL A 224 -17.42 -0.81 -3.72
C VAL A 224 -16.81 -0.64 -2.33
N ILE A 225 -17.21 -1.48 -1.38
CA ILE A 225 -16.68 -1.42 -0.02
C ILE A 225 -15.18 -1.73 -0.02
N SER A 226 -14.74 -2.78 -0.73
CA SER A 226 -13.31 -3.13 -0.81
C SER A 226 -12.46 -2.00 -1.41
N SER A 227 -12.98 -1.27 -2.40
CA SER A 227 -12.31 -0.11 -2.98
C SER A 227 -12.11 1.00 -1.96
N ILE A 228 -13.12 1.27 -1.13
CA ILE A 228 -13.01 2.23 -0.02
C ILE A 228 -11.97 1.74 1.00
N PHE A 229 -11.95 0.44 1.33
CA PHE A 229 -10.94 -0.15 2.21
C PHE A 229 -9.52 0.03 1.66
N GLN A 230 -9.30 -0.07 0.35
CA GLN A 230 -7.99 0.18 -0.25
C GLN A 230 -7.54 1.64 -0.04
N VAL A 231 -8.45 2.61 -0.16
CA VAL A 231 -8.17 4.02 0.12
C VAL A 231 -7.85 4.22 1.62
N VAL A 232 -8.64 3.59 2.50
CA VAL A 232 -8.40 3.57 3.95
C VAL A 232 -7.01 3.04 4.30
N ILE A 233 -6.59 1.94 3.66
CA ILE A 233 -5.26 1.35 3.85
C ILE A 233 -4.16 2.35 3.42
N VAL A 234 -4.33 3.02 2.27
CA VAL A 234 -3.37 4.06 1.82
C VAL A 234 -3.23 5.18 2.85
N ILE A 235 -4.35 5.71 3.33
CA ILE A 235 -4.34 6.78 4.33
C ILE A 235 -3.64 6.32 5.61
N MET A 236 -3.99 5.12 6.11
CA MET A 236 -3.36 4.52 7.29
C MET A 236 -1.84 4.44 7.13
N TYR A 237 -1.37 3.92 6.00
CA TYR A 237 0.06 3.85 5.69
C TYR A 237 0.74 5.22 5.73
N VAL A 238 0.11 6.28 5.20
CA VAL A 238 0.69 7.63 5.22
C VAL A 238 0.74 8.19 6.63
N VAL A 239 -0.34 8.09 7.41
CA VAL A 239 -0.38 8.61 8.79
C VAL A 239 0.68 7.92 9.65
N VAL A 240 0.77 6.59 9.57
CA VAL A 240 1.81 5.82 10.28
C VAL A 240 3.20 6.21 9.80
N PHE A 241 3.40 6.33 8.49
CA PHE A 241 4.68 6.75 7.93
C PHE A 241 5.12 8.11 8.47
N LEU A 242 4.23 9.12 8.46
CA LEU A 242 4.53 10.46 8.95
C LEU A 242 4.84 10.45 10.46
N ASN A 243 4.08 9.71 11.29
CA ASN A 243 4.37 9.61 12.72
C ASN A 243 5.76 9.01 12.98
N VAL A 244 6.14 7.98 12.21
CA VAL A 244 7.44 7.33 12.33
C VAL A 244 8.58 8.19 11.80
N GLU A 245 8.37 8.86 10.66
CA GLU A 245 9.34 9.77 10.09
C GLU A 245 9.62 10.94 11.04
N TYR A 246 8.58 11.53 11.62
CA TYR A 246 8.76 12.64 12.57
C TYR A 246 9.44 12.20 13.86
N ASP A 247 9.12 11.01 14.40
CA ASP A 247 9.84 10.41 15.55
C ASP A 247 11.33 10.21 15.22
N TYR A 248 11.64 9.73 14.02
CA TYR A 248 13.01 9.54 13.56
C TYR A 248 13.77 10.86 13.41
N LEU A 249 13.17 11.87 12.77
CA LEU A 249 13.79 13.18 12.57
C LEU A 249 14.03 13.89 13.92
N LYS A 250 13.08 13.78 14.85
CA LYS A 250 13.18 14.33 16.20
C LYS A 250 14.29 13.66 17.01
N SER A 251 14.45 12.34 16.92
CA SER A 251 15.54 11.65 17.61
C SER A 251 16.90 12.04 17.04
N HIS A 252 17.02 12.10 15.70
CA HIS A 252 18.28 12.44 15.05
C HIS A 252 18.73 13.87 15.36
N ARG A 253 17.80 14.83 15.40
CA ARG A 253 18.13 16.21 15.78
C ARG A 253 18.72 16.26 17.20
N LYS A 254 18.08 15.58 18.17
CA LYS A 254 18.57 15.52 19.56
C LYS A 254 19.93 14.83 19.66
N ASP A 255 20.16 13.78 18.89
CA ASP A 255 21.43 13.06 18.88
C ASP A 255 22.55 13.96 18.30
N THR A 256 22.25 14.75 17.27
CA THR A 256 23.19 15.73 16.69
C THR A 256 23.47 16.89 17.67
N GLU A 257 22.45 17.45 18.31
CA GLU A 257 22.61 18.52 19.31
C GLU A 257 23.50 18.07 20.47
N LYS A 258 23.30 16.84 20.97
CA LYS A 258 24.14 16.26 22.04
C LYS A 258 25.60 16.01 21.63
N MET A 259 25.87 15.67 20.37
CA MET A 259 27.25 15.51 19.91
C MET A 259 27.97 16.85 19.88
N ILE A 260 27.30 17.91 19.42
CA ILE A 260 27.86 19.27 19.41
C ILE A 260 28.13 19.75 20.84
N GLU A 261 27.22 19.48 21.79
CA GLU A 261 27.38 19.87 23.20
C GLU A 261 28.53 19.12 23.91
N ASN A 262 28.88 17.90 23.46
CA ASN A 262 30.01 17.13 24.02
C ASN A 262 31.37 17.45 23.34
N GLU A 263 31.38 18.23 22.26
CA GLU A 263 32.59 18.66 21.54
C GLU A 263 33.02 20.11 21.89
N ILE A 264 32.23 20.82 22.71
CA ILE A 264 32.51 22.17 23.25
C ILE A 264 32.94 22.05 24.71
#